data_AF-A0A955XVC9-F1
#
_entry.id   AF-A0A955XVC9-F1
#
_cell.length_a   1.000
_cell.length_b   1.000
_cell.length_c   1.000
_cell.angle_alpha   90.00
_cell.angle_beta   90.00
_cell.angle_gamma   90.00
#
_symmetry.space_group_name_H-M   'P 1'
#
loop_
_entity.id
_entity.type
_entity.pdbx_description
1 polymer ?
#
loop_
_entity_poly.entity_id
_entity_poly.type
_entity_poly.pdbx_seq_one_letter_code
_entity_poly.pdbx_strand_id
1 'polypeptide(L)'
;NVTGLASVSTDVWMDLYISHSRPSDVLVRLQNPAGTWATVFDGQPGDREIYLRDQVILGFPGDEDVNGIWTLEVTDRVSGQSGSLSEVHMTAMSRWD
;
A
#
# COMPACT_ATOMS: atom_id res chain seq x y z
N ASN A 1 -33.08 -19.24 -7.90
CA ASN A 1 -32.40 -18.31 -6.99
C ASN A 1 -30.90 -18.44 -7.17
N VAL A 2 -30.30 -17.53 -7.93
CA VAL A 2 -28.84 -17.40 -8.02
C VAL A 2 -28.48 -16.19 -7.19
N THR A 3 -28.06 -16.41 -5.94
CA THR A 3 -27.39 -15.41 -5.12
C THR A 3 -25.90 -15.51 -5.42
N GLY A 4 -25.38 -14.54 -6.15
CA GLY A 4 -23.99 -14.50 -6.58
C GLY A 4 -23.68 -13.22 -7.33
N LEU A 5 -23.96 -12.08 -6.69
CA LEU A 5 -23.44 -10.78 -7.10
C LEU A 5 -22.43 -10.37 -6.04
N ALA A 6 -21.29 -11.06 -6.05
CA ALA A 6 -20.09 -10.53 -5.41
C ALA A 6 -19.38 -9.72 -6.50
N SER A 7 -19.17 -8.43 -6.25
CA SER A 7 -18.12 -7.67 -6.94
C SER A 7 -16.77 -8.36 -6.67
N VAL A 8 -15.93 -8.58 -7.69
CA VAL A 8 -14.68 -9.35 -7.53
C VAL A 8 -13.45 -8.60 -8.08
N SER A 9 -12.52 -8.36 -7.15
CA SER A 9 -11.11 -7.91 -7.22
C SER A 9 -10.85 -6.44 -7.53
N THR A 10 -10.39 -5.69 -6.50
CA THR A 10 -9.72 -4.39 -6.66
C THR A 10 -8.23 -4.65 -6.80
N ASP A 11 -7.73 -4.61 -8.02
CA ASP A 11 -6.29 -4.70 -8.25
C ASP A 11 -5.64 -3.34 -7.94
N VAL A 12 -4.65 -3.33 -7.03
CA VAL A 12 -3.96 -2.13 -6.56
C VAL A 12 -2.46 -2.27 -6.80
N TRP A 13 -1.87 -1.25 -7.43
CA TRP A 13 -0.43 -1.14 -7.68
C TRP A 13 0.12 0.17 -7.12
N MET A 14 1.38 0.15 -6.72
CA MET A 14 2.07 1.32 -6.21
C MET A 14 3.49 1.42 -6.75
N ASP A 15 3.86 2.61 -7.22
CA ASP A 15 5.24 3.07 -7.25
C ASP A 15 5.50 3.91 -5.99
N LEU A 16 6.55 3.58 -5.26
CA LEU A 16 6.91 4.23 -4.02
C LEU A 16 8.42 4.42 -3.94
N TYR A 17 8.85 5.64 -3.65
CA TYR A 17 10.25 5.90 -3.32
C TYR A 17 10.36 6.64 -2.00
N ILE A 18 11.00 5.98 -1.03
CA ILE A 18 11.38 6.56 0.26
C ILE A 18 12.89 6.39 0.42
N SER A 19 13.58 7.52 0.58
CA SER A 19 14.96 7.53 1.03
C SER A 19 14.97 7.51 2.55
N HIS A 20 15.58 6.50 3.16
CA HIS A 20 15.76 6.39 4.61
C HIS A 20 17.12 5.76 4.90
N SER A 21 17.84 6.24 5.92
CA SER A 21 19.17 5.70 6.25
C SER A 21 19.14 4.31 6.90
N ARG A 22 17.97 3.90 7.42
CA ARG A 22 17.69 2.54 7.93
C ARG A 22 16.35 2.03 7.40
N PRO A 23 16.27 1.49 6.18
CA PRO A 23 15.02 1.00 5.60
C PRO A 23 14.34 -0.10 6.44
N SER A 24 15.13 -0.91 7.14
CA SER A 24 14.65 -1.96 8.06
C SER A 24 13.69 -1.46 9.15
N ASP A 25 13.76 -0.17 9.48
CA ASP A 25 12.96 0.41 10.56
C ASP A 25 11.60 0.93 10.07
N VAL A 26 11.38 0.94 8.75
CA VAL A 26 10.22 1.58 8.13
C VAL A 26 9.09 0.57 7.92
N LEU A 27 7.89 0.94 8.36
CA LEU A 27 6.63 0.31 7.97
C LEU A 27 5.91 1.23 6.98
N VAL A 28 5.40 0.65 5.90
CA VAL A 28 4.47 1.33 5.00
C VAL A 28 3.19 0.53 4.91
N ARG A 29 2.07 1.19 5.20
CA ARG A 29 0.73 0.60 5.10
C ARG A 29 -0.17 1.50 4.27
N LEU A 30 -1.09 0.88 3.55
CA LEU A 30 -2.10 1.55 2.74
C LEU A 30 -3.48 1.20 3.29
N GLN A 31 -4.28 2.22 3.56
CA GLN A 31 -5.69 2.09 3.89
C GLN A 31 -6.52 2.39 2.64
N ASN A 32 -7.50 1.56 2.36
CA ASN A 32 -8.49 1.85 1.33
C ASN A 32 -9.66 2.71 1.88
N PRO A 33 -10.58 3.17 1.01
CA PRO A 33 -11.71 4.01 1.42
C PRO A 33 -12.65 3.33 2.42
N ALA A 34 -12.74 2.00 2.41
CA ALA A 34 -13.54 1.21 3.35
C ALA A 34 -12.90 1.11 4.76
N GLY A 35 -11.64 1.52 4.90
CA GLY A 35 -10.90 1.51 6.15
C GLY A 35 -10.02 0.28 6.37
N THR A 36 -10.00 -0.67 5.41
CA THR A 36 -9.16 -1.86 5.43
C THR A 36 -7.70 -1.48 5.19
N TRP A 37 -6.78 -2.10 5.93
CA TRP A 37 -5.34 -1.84 5.83
C TRP A 37 -4.60 -3.01 5.20
N ALA A 38 -3.69 -2.70 4.27
CA ALA A 38 -2.72 -3.63 3.72
C ALA A 38 -1.29 -3.16 3.97
N THR A 39 -0.35 -4.09 4.07
CA THR A 39 1.09 -3.78 4.15
C THR A 39 1.64 -3.60 2.74
N VAL A 40 2.29 -2.47 2.50
CA VAL A 40 3.00 -2.16 1.25
C VAL A 40 4.47 -2.59 1.38
N PHE A 41 5.08 -2.27 2.51
CA PHE A 41 6.47 -2.57 2.82
C PHE A 41 6.62 -2.77 4.33
N ASP A 42 7.36 -3.81 4.71
CA ASP A 42 7.72 -4.07 6.11
C ASP A 42 9.22 -4.34 6.15
N GLY A 43 9.98 -3.31 6.54
CA GLY A 43 11.43 -3.33 6.50
C GLY A 43 12.01 -4.56 7.20
N GLN A 44 12.94 -5.22 6.50
CA GLN A 44 13.65 -6.40 6.96
C GLN A 44 15.15 -6.11 7.15
N PRO A 45 15.85 -6.89 7.98
CA PRO A 45 17.30 -6.81 8.09
C PRO A 45 17.97 -6.99 6.72
N GLY A 46 18.79 -6.02 6.32
CA GLY A 46 19.51 -6.05 5.05
C GLY A 46 18.91 -5.20 3.95
N ASP A 47 17.70 -4.66 4.13
CA ASP A 47 17.11 -3.72 3.19
C ASP A 47 17.96 -2.46 3.06
N ARG A 48 18.20 -2.06 1.81
CA ARG A 48 19.09 -0.96 1.46
C ARG A 48 18.36 0.24 0.89
N GLU A 49 17.17 0.02 0.35
CA GLU A 49 16.34 1.04 -0.29
C GLU A 49 14.86 0.64 -0.23
N ILE A 50 13.99 1.64 -0.26
CA ILE A 50 12.54 1.47 -0.44
C ILE A 50 12.20 2.08 -1.80
N TYR A 51 12.44 1.30 -2.85
CA TYR A 51 12.17 1.67 -4.25
C TYR A 51 11.28 0.60 -4.87
N LEU A 52 9.97 0.82 -4.80
CA LEU A 52 8.94 -0.07 -5.30
C LEU A 52 8.47 0.43 -6.66
N ARG A 53 8.37 -0.47 -7.64
CA ARG A 53 7.84 -0.21 -8.97
C ARG A 53 6.78 -1.24 -9.29
N ASP A 54 5.60 -0.79 -9.74
CA ASP A 54 4.46 -1.64 -10.07
C ASP A 54 4.13 -2.68 -8.97
N GLN A 55 4.37 -2.32 -7.70
CA GLN A 55 4.21 -3.25 -6.58
C GLN A 55 2.73 -3.56 -6.38
N VAL A 56 2.35 -4.82 -6.53
CA VAL A 56 0.99 -5.30 -6.24
C VAL A 56 0.75 -5.25 -4.74
N ILE A 57 -0.34 -4.61 -4.32
CA ILE A 57 -0.76 -4.56 -2.91
C ILE A 57 -1.87 -5.58 -2.70
N LEU A 58 -1.61 -6.55 -1.83
CA LEU A 58 -2.54 -7.61 -1.47
C LEU A 58 -3.18 -7.29 -0.11
N GLY A 59 -4.39 -7.80 0.11
CA GLY A 59 -5.08 -7.70 1.41
C GLY A 59 -6.32 -6.80 1.41
N PHE A 60 -6.71 -6.25 0.26
CA PHE A 60 -8.02 -5.61 0.09
C PHE A 60 -9.03 -6.63 -0.44
N PRO A 61 -10.19 -6.79 0.22
CA PRO A 61 -11.33 -7.52 -0.32
C PRO A 61 -11.76 -6.97 -1.68
N GLY A 62 -12.20 -7.87 -2.56
CA GLY A 62 -12.61 -7.53 -3.92
C GLY A 62 -13.95 -6.83 -4.05
N ASP A 63 -14.70 -6.74 -2.94
CA ASP A 63 -16.03 -6.15 -2.83
C ASP A 63 -16.04 -4.78 -2.16
N GLU A 64 -14.86 -4.24 -1.80
CA GLU A 64 -14.73 -2.92 -1.18
C GLU A 64 -14.59 -1.79 -2.21
N ASP A 65 -15.15 -0.62 -1.87
CA ASP A 65 -15.16 0.57 -2.73
C ASP A 65 -13.74 1.04 -3.06
N VAL A 66 -13.44 1.18 -4.36
CA VAL A 66 -12.19 1.81 -4.82
C VAL A 66 -12.23 3.34 -4.72
N ASN A 67 -13.44 3.91 -4.80
CA ASN A 67 -13.65 5.34 -4.88
C ASN A 67 -13.63 5.94 -3.47
N GLY A 68 -12.75 6.90 -3.25
CA GLY A 68 -12.67 7.63 -2.00
C GLY A 68 -11.25 7.97 -1.61
N ILE A 69 -11.06 8.25 -0.33
CA ILE A 69 -9.75 8.62 0.20
C ILE A 69 -8.96 7.35 0.50
N TRP A 70 -7.79 7.25 -0.10
CA TRP A 70 -6.77 6.28 0.27
C TRP A 70 -5.76 6.94 1.19
N THR A 71 -5.34 6.23 2.23
CA THR A 71 -4.40 6.76 3.23
C THR A 71 -3.12 5.94 3.21
N LEU A 72 -1.99 6.56 2.85
CA LEU A 72 -0.66 5.96 3.00
C LEU A 72 -0.08 6.37 4.35
N GLU A 73 0.27 5.38 5.18
CA GLU A 73 0.96 5.59 6.45
C GLU A 73 2.40 5.08 6.35
N VAL A 74 3.36 5.96 6.66
CA VAL A 74 4.78 5.63 6.75
C VAL A 74 5.22 5.85 8.19
N THR A 75 5.73 4.81 8.85
CA THR A 75 6.19 4.87 10.24
C THR A 75 7.66 4.46 10.31
N ASP A 76 8.52 5.35 10.79
CA ASP A 76 9.85 4.98 11.30
C ASP A 76 9.69 4.47 12.73
N ARG A 77 9.88 3.16 12.92
CA ARG A 77 9.66 2.49 14.20
C ARG A 77 10.79 2.73 15.20
N VAL A 78 11.95 3.23 14.73
CA VAL A 78 13.15 3.38 15.57
C VAL A 78 13.71 4.78 15.40
N SER A 79 13.63 5.57 16.48
CA SER A 79 14.09 6.96 16.47
C SER A 79 15.58 7.12 16.15
N GLY A 80 15.95 8.36 15.79
CA GLY A 80 17.34 8.79 15.60
C GLY A 80 17.79 8.83 14.14
N GLN A 81 16.97 8.36 13.21
CA GLN A 81 17.16 8.57 11.79
C GLN A 81 15.96 9.30 11.19
N SER A 82 16.11 9.74 9.96
CA SER A 82 15.05 10.39 9.20
C SER A 82 15.22 10.06 7.73
N GLY A 83 14.18 10.37 6.97
CA GLY A 83 14.15 10.16 5.54
C GLY A 83 13.21 11.12 4.84
N SER A 84 13.04 10.90 3.55
CA SER A 84 12.16 11.67 2.68
C SER A 84 11.34 10.74 1.80
N LEU A 85 10.02 10.97 1.77
CA LEU A 85 9.13 10.43 0.76
C LEU A 85 9.28 11.27 -0.51
N SER A 86 9.67 10.66 -1.62
CA SER A 86 9.99 11.36 -2.88
C SER A 86 9.09 10.96 -4.04
N GLU A 87 8.48 9.77 -4.00
CA GLU A 87 7.51 9.32 -5.00
C GLU A 87 6.39 8.56 -4.31
N VAL A 88 5.14 8.91 -4.65
CA VAL A 88 3.95 8.12 -4.39
C VAL A 88 3.11 8.19 -5.64
N HIS A 89 2.94 7.04 -6.28
CA HIS A 89 1.99 6.88 -7.37
C HIS A 89 1.22 5.60 -7.13
N MET A 90 -0.10 5.70 -7.12
CA MET A 90 -0.98 4.57 -6.87
C MET A 90 -1.99 4.45 -8.00
N THR A 91 -2.12 3.24 -8.53
CA THR A 91 -3.19 2.88 -9.45
C THR A 91 -4.09 1.87 -8.74
N ALA A 92 -5.38 2.16 -8.68
CA ALA A 92 -6.38 1.22 -8.22
C ALA A 92 -7.44 1.09 -9.30
N MET A 93 -7.74 -0.14 -9.70
CA MET A 93 -8.77 -0.40 -10.69
C MET A 93 -10.04 -0.89 -10.00
N SER A 94 -11.16 -0.24 -10.30
CA SER A 94 -12.47 -0.88 -10.15
C SER A 94 -12.76 -1.64 -11.41
N ARG A 95 -13.22 -2.88 -11.26
CA ARG A 95 -13.92 -3.57 -12.32
C ARG A 95 -15.41 -3.34 -12.11
N TRP A 96 -15.99 -2.48 -12.94
CA TRP A 96 -17.44 -2.41 -13.08
C TRP A 96 -17.88 -3.58 -13.94
N ASP A 97 -18.69 -4.47 -13.39
CA ASP A 97 -19.50 -5.41 -14.18
C ASP A 97 -20.87 -4.79 -14.48
#